data_AF-A0AAE2D0K3-F1
#
_entry.id   AF-A0AAE2D0K3-F1
#
_cell.length_a   1.000
_cell.length_b   1.000
_cell.length_c   1.000
_cell.angle_alpha   90.00
_cell.angle_beta   90.00
_cell.angle_gamma   90.00
#
_symmetry.space_group_name_H-M   'P 1'
#
loop_
_entity.id
_entity.type
_entity.pdbx_description
1 polymer ?
#
loop_
_entity_poly.entity_id
_entity_poly.type
_entity_poly.pdbx_seq_one_letter_code
_entity_poly.pdbx_strand_id
1 'polypeptide(L)'
;MSPKKKNSSSKVESVEMASEVSVLDLPDLVLECILEKLPPEGLCRMAGVCTSLRDWCTSDHLWERHMKNKWGRIVGPAAYREWQFHVVSGKSSIFFNQDKQKGLMGYLIQLWPFALIRSSFSNISKKQSFPPVDSIMSWYLALESGKFWFPAQVYNRENGHIGFMLSCYDAELSYDQRTDTFEARYPPHGRRASAVETGVTWDRLRAPPVDTSPHDLHVSDCLNELKPGDQFEIQWRRNKEFPYGWWYGVVGHLETCDGDANYCRCHDNDTLVLEFNQYTRGSRWRRTTVSRKDHREEGNEADGFYGGIRKLCGKEEISMWKKLWPAEALE
;
A
#
# COMPACT_ATOMS: atom_id res chain seq x y z
N MET A 1 -91.59 -2.22 -21.25
CA MET A 1 -90.69 -2.69 -22.32
C MET A 1 -89.27 -2.50 -21.86
N SER A 2 -88.54 -3.59 -21.59
CA SER A 2 -87.16 -3.56 -21.10
C SER A 2 -86.18 -3.68 -22.27
N PRO A 3 -85.10 -2.88 -22.35
CA PRO A 3 -84.10 -3.07 -23.38
C PRO A 3 -83.12 -4.19 -22.97
N LYS A 4 -82.97 -5.18 -23.86
CA LYS A 4 -81.99 -6.27 -23.75
C LYS A 4 -80.58 -5.72 -23.93
N LYS A 5 -79.73 -5.84 -22.91
CA LYS A 5 -78.27 -5.67 -23.03
C LYS A 5 -77.70 -6.85 -23.83
N LYS A 6 -77.05 -6.56 -24.96
CA LYS A 6 -76.19 -7.51 -25.68
C LYS A 6 -74.82 -7.56 -24.98
N ASN A 7 -74.44 -8.73 -24.46
CA ASN A 7 -73.09 -8.99 -24.01
C ASN A 7 -72.20 -9.28 -25.22
N SER A 8 -71.26 -8.39 -25.49
CA SER A 8 -70.14 -8.59 -26.41
C SER A 8 -68.99 -9.23 -25.62
N SER A 9 -68.77 -10.53 -25.85
CA SER A 9 -67.58 -11.24 -25.36
C SER A 9 -66.38 -10.88 -26.24
N SER A 10 -65.45 -10.08 -25.72
CA SER A 10 -64.14 -9.87 -26.32
C SER A 10 -63.23 -11.03 -25.88
N LYS A 11 -62.89 -11.89 -26.83
CA LYS A 11 -61.86 -12.93 -26.67
C LYS A 11 -60.52 -12.22 -26.50
N VAL A 12 -60.02 -12.16 -25.26
CA VAL A 12 -58.66 -11.69 -24.97
C VAL A 12 -57.72 -12.83 -25.37
N GLU A 13 -57.07 -12.67 -26.52
CA GLU A 13 -55.88 -13.46 -26.84
C GLU A 13 -54.80 -13.09 -25.82
N SER A 14 -54.46 -14.08 -24.99
CA SER A 14 -53.28 -14.04 -24.13
C SER A 14 -52.05 -13.98 -25.00
N VAL A 15 -51.57 -12.76 -25.29
CA VAL A 15 -50.22 -12.55 -25.79
C VAL A 15 -49.30 -13.00 -24.66
N GLU A 16 -48.69 -14.17 -24.82
CA GLU A 16 -47.52 -14.55 -24.04
C GLU A 16 -46.47 -13.45 -24.29
N MET A 17 -46.37 -12.50 -23.36
CA MET A 17 -45.22 -11.59 -23.32
C MET A 17 -44.00 -12.49 -23.18
N ALA A 18 -43.16 -12.51 -24.22
CA ALA A 18 -41.84 -13.10 -24.12
C ALA A 18 -41.18 -12.49 -22.88
N SER A 19 -40.90 -13.33 -21.87
CA SER A 19 -40.18 -12.93 -20.67
C SER A 19 -38.86 -12.31 -21.13
N GLU A 20 -38.73 -10.99 -21.01
CA GLU A 20 -37.48 -10.30 -21.29
C GLU A 20 -36.44 -10.86 -20.32
N VAL A 21 -35.48 -11.62 -20.88
CA VAL A 21 -34.44 -12.27 -20.09
C VAL A 21 -33.46 -11.19 -19.63
N SER A 22 -33.41 -10.96 -18.32
CA SER A 22 -32.50 -10.03 -17.68
C SER A 22 -31.16 -10.70 -17.38
N VAL A 23 -30.09 -9.91 -17.37
CA VAL A 23 -28.78 -10.35 -16.85
C VAL A 23 -28.89 -10.78 -15.38
N LEU A 24 -29.83 -10.20 -14.63
CA LEU A 24 -30.10 -10.58 -13.24
C LEU A 24 -30.82 -11.92 -13.09
N ASP A 25 -31.30 -12.50 -14.20
CA ASP A 25 -31.91 -13.85 -14.19
C ASP A 25 -30.84 -14.95 -14.32
N LEU A 26 -29.56 -14.57 -14.47
CA LEU A 26 -28.45 -15.51 -14.44
C LEU A 26 -28.23 -16.05 -13.02
N PRO A 27 -27.76 -17.30 -12.89
CA PRO A 27 -27.36 -17.83 -11.58
C PRO A 27 -26.28 -16.96 -10.92
N ASP A 28 -26.39 -16.77 -9.60
CA ASP A 28 -25.50 -15.91 -8.80
C ASP A 28 -24.02 -16.08 -9.11
N LEU A 29 -23.52 -17.32 -9.16
CA LEU A 29 -22.12 -17.62 -9.47
C LEU A 29 -21.70 -17.15 -10.87
N VAL A 30 -22.60 -17.21 -11.85
CA VAL A 30 -22.33 -16.74 -13.23
C VAL A 30 -22.24 -15.22 -13.24
N LEU A 31 -23.15 -14.56 -12.53
CA LEU A 31 -23.14 -13.10 -12.39
C LEU A 31 -21.86 -12.63 -11.70
N GLU A 32 -21.49 -13.26 -10.60
CA GLU A 32 -20.24 -13.00 -9.86
C GLU A 32 -19.01 -13.18 -10.77
N CYS A 33 -18.91 -14.28 -11.52
CA CYS A 33 -17.83 -14.53 -12.47
C CYS A 33 -17.73 -13.46 -13.57
N ILE A 34 -18.85 -12.86 -13.98
CA ILE A 34 -18.87 -11.77 -14.95
C ILE A 34 -18.36 -10.48 -14.30
N LEU A 35 -18.87 -10.17 -13.10
CA LEU A 35 -18.50 -8.96 -12.37
C LEU A 35 -17.03 -8.96 -11.94
N GLU A 36 -16.48 -10.09 -11.49
CA GLU A 36 -15.05 -10.25 -11.15
C GLU A 36 -14.09 -9.93 -12.30
N LYS A 37 -14.55 -10.01 -13.54
CA LYS A 37 -13.73 -9.72 -14.73
C LYS A 37 -13.73 -8.24 -15.09
N LEU A 38 -14.61 -7.44 -14.50
CA LEU A 38 -14.68 -6.01 -14.77
C LEU A 38 -13.50 -5.29 -14.10
N PRO A 39 -12.93 -4.26 -14.74
CA PRO A 39 -12.05 -3.35 -14.02
C PRO A 39 -12.84 -2.57 -12.97
N PRO A 40 -12.16 -1.92 -12.00
CA PRO A 40 -12.81 -1.08 -10.99
C PRO A 40 -13.80 -0.06 -11.58
N GLU A 41 -13.46 0.53 -12.74
CA GLU A 41 -14.36 1.46 -13.44
C GLU A 41 -15.63 0.80 -13.93
N GLY A 42 -15.53 -0.43 -14.41
CA GLY A 42 -16.66 -1.25 -14.82
C GLY A 42 -17.56 -1.59 -13.64
N LEU A 43 -16.98 -1.97 -12.49
CA LEU A 43 -17.72 -2.21 -11.25
C LEU A 43 -18.49 -0.96 -10.80
N CYS A 44 -17.84 0.21 -10.78
CA CYS A 44 -18.51 1.46 -10.43
C CYS A 44 -19.67 1.80 -11.39
N ARG A 45 -19.51 1.58 -12.70
CA ARG A 45 -20.58 1.80 -13.68
C ARG A 45 -21.75 0.84 -13.48
N MET A 46 -21.46 -0.45 -13.30
CA MET A 46 -22.49 -1.48 -13.11
C MET A 46 -23.28 -1.25 -11.82
N ALA A 47 -22.62 -0.77 -10.78
CA ALA A 47 -23.27 -0.39 -9.52
C ALA A 47 -24.30 0.75 -9.68
N GLY A 48 -24.17 1.57 -10.72
CA GLY A 48 -25.09 2.67 -11.06
C GLY A 48 -26.37 2.22 -11.80
N VAL A 49 -26.43 0.99 -12.29
CA VAL A 49 -27.52 0.51 -13.17
C VAL A 49 -28.80 0.20 -12.39
N CYS A 50 -28.71 -0.57 -11.31
CA CYS A 50 -29.86 -0.90 -10.45
C CYS A 50 -29.40 -1.22 -9.02
N THR A 51 -30.34 -1.37 -8.08
CA THR A 51 -30.03 -1.66 -6.67
C THR A 51 -29.35 -3.00 -6.49
N SER A 52 -29.80 -4.04 -7.19
CA SER A 52 -29.18 -5.37 -7.09
C SER A 52 -27.72 -5.33 -7.55
N LEU A 53 -27.43 -4.78 -8.74
CA LEU A 53 -26.05 -4.65 -9.22
C LEU A 53 -25.19 -3.77 -8.32
N ARG A 54 -25.77 -2.78 -7.65
CA ARG A 54 -25.06 -1.99 -6.65
C ARG A 54 -24.57 -2.84 -5.50
N ASP A 55 -25.45 -3.64 -4.91
CA ASP A 55 -25.09 -4.48 -3.77
C ASP A 55 -23.97 -5.47 -4.14
N TRP A 56 -24.07 -6.09 -5.32
CA TRP A 56 -23.03 -6.97 -5.86
C TRP A 56 -21.71 -6.23 -6.12
N CYS A 57 -21.74 -5.13 -6.88
CA CYS A 57 -20.54 -4.41 -7.33
C CYS A 57 -19.85 -3.63 -6.21
N THR A 58 -20.50 -3.42 -5.07
CA THR A 58 -19.91 -2.79 -3.88
C THR A 58 -19.40 -3.79 -2.85
N SER A 59 -19.59 -5.09 -3.09
CA SER A 59 -19.18 -6.14 -2.17
C SER A 59 -17.67 -6.35 -2.15
N ASP A 60 -17.11 -6.52 -0.96
CA ASP A 60 -15.66 -6.53 -0.72
C ASP A 60 -14.92 -7.62 -1.52
N HIS A 61 -15.52 -8.80 -1.70
CA HIS A 61 -14.90 -9.92 -2.43
C HIS A 61 -14.43 -9.53 -3.85
N LEU A 62 -15.21 -8.73 -4.59
CA LEU A 62 -14.82 -8.26 -5.93
C LEU A 62 -13.62 -7.30 -5.86
N TRP A 63 -13.53 -6.50 -4.79
CA TRP A 63 -12.50 -5.49 -4.62
C TRP A 63 -11.22 -6.03 -3.99
N GLU A 64 -11.27 -7.11 -3.20
CA GLU A 64 -10.09 -7.77 -2.61
C GLU A 64 -9.04 -8.10 -3.66
N ARG A 65 -9.48 -8.67 -4.78
CA ARG A 65 -8.59 -9.01 -5.90
C ARG A 65 -7.95 -7.78 -6.52
N HIS A 66 -8.72 -6.72 -6.78
CA HIS A 66 -8.20 -5.47 -7.34
C HIS A 66 -7.21 -4.80 -6.39
N MET A 67 -7.54 -4.77 -5.10
CA MET A 67 -6.72 -4.22 -4.05
C MET A 67 -5.38 -4.97 -3.95
N LYS A 68 -5.43 -6.30 -3.85
CA LYS A 68 -4.23 -7.14 -3.78
C LYS A 68 -3.34 -6.99 -5.01
N ASN A 69 -3.92 -6.96 -6.21
CA ASN A 69 -3.15 -6.94 -7.45
C ASN A 69 -2.47 -5.60 -7.70
N LYS A 70 -3.13 -4.47 -7.41
CA LYS A 70 -2.57 -3.14 -7.66
C LYS A 70 -1.79 -2.62 -6.45
N TRP A 71 -2.40 -2.68 -5.27
CA TRP A 71 -1.93 -2.00 -4.07
C TRP A 71 -1.17 -2.92 -3.11
N GLY A 72 -1.40 -4.23 -3.17
CA GLY A 72 -0.94 -5.21 -2.15
C GLY A 72 0.57 -5.25 -1.90
N ARG A 73 1.40 -4.72 -2.80
CA ARG A 73 2.85 -4.61 -2.61
C ARG A 73 3.26 -3.41 -1.73
N ILE A 74 2.46 -2.33 -1.74
CA ILE A 74 2.83 -1.05 -1.11
C ILE A 74 1.95 -0.69 0.08
N VAL A 75 0.70 -1.18 0.11
CA VAL A 75 -0.20 -0.96 1.25
C VAL A 75 -0.05 -2.11 2.24
N GLY A 76 0.37 -1.76 3.46
CA GLY A 76 0.51 -2.70 4.57
C GLY A 76 -0.44 -2.40 5.73
N PRO A 77 -0.28 -3.09 6.87
CA PRO A 77 -1.07 -2.86 8.07
C PRO A 77 -1.06 -1.39 8.55
N ALA A 78 0.08 -0.70 8.42
CA ALA A 78 0.18 0.72 8.76
C ALA A 78 -0.72 1.60 7.90
N ALA A 79 -0.73 1.38 6.58
CA ALA A 79 -1.59 2.11 5.67
C ALA A 79 -3.08 1.84 5.92
N TYR A 80 -3.42 0.59 6.27
CA TYR A 80 -4.79 0.23 6.62
C TYR A 80 -5.26 0.91 7.90
N ARG A 81 -4.44 0.96 8.95
CA ARG A 81 -4.79 1.70 10.17
C ARG A 81 -4.95 3.19 9.92
N GLU A 82 -4.08 3.79 9.10
CA GLU A 82 -4.22 5.19 8.70
C GLU A 82 -5.57 5.42 8.01
N TRP A 83 -5.96 4.51 7.12
CA TRP A 83 -7.29 4.54 6.51
C TRP A 83 -8.42 4.48 7.56
N GLN A 84 -8.35 3.54 8.51
CA GLN A 84 -9.34 3.44 9.58
C GLN A 84 -9.43 4.72 10.43
N PHE A 85 -8.30 5.35 10.75
CA PHE A 85 -8.28 6.64 11.45
C PHE A 85 -8.92 7.76 10.62
N HIS A 86 -8.65 7.79 9.31
CA HIS A 86 -9.27 8.73 8.38
C HIS A 86 -10.79 8.57 8.30
N VAL A 87 -11.27 7.32 8.30
CA VAL A 87 -12.70 6.97 8.30
C VAL A 87 -13.38 7.46 9.58
N VAL A 88 -12.81 7.13 10.75
CA VAL A 88 -13.35 7.55 12.06
C VAL A 88 -13.37 9.07 12.20
N SER A 89 -12.37 9.76 11.64
CA SER A 89 -12.26 11.23 11.69
C SER A 89 -13.27 11.95 10.77
N GLY A 90 -14.13 11.24 10.03
CA GLY A 90 -15.11 11.82 9.11
C GLY A 90 -14.52 12.48 7.85
N LYS A 91 -13.20 12.35 7.66
CA LYS A 91 -12.47 12.88 6.50
C LYS A 91 -12.72 12.08 5.22
N SER A 92 -13.34 10.90 5.33
CA SER A 92 -13.69 10.05 4.19
C SER A 92 -14.62 10.74 3.17
N SER A 93 -15.47 11.65 3.64
CA SER A 93 -16.37 12.44 2.77
C SER A 93 -15.64 13.31 1.74
N ILE A 94 -14.36 13.63 1.95
CA ILE A 94 -13.52 14.47 1.08
C ILE A 94 -13.11 13.72 -0.21
N PHE A 95 -13.04 12.39 -0.16
CA PHE A 95 -12.70 11.57 -1.32
C PHE A 95 -13.84 11.52 -2.33
N PHE A 96 -15.07 11.54 -1.83
CA PHE A 96 -16.28 11.35 -2.63
C PHE A 96 -17.01 12.66 -2.97
N ASN A 97 -16.72 13.76 -2.27
CA ASN A 97 -17.27 15.07 -2.58
C ASN A 97 -16.27 15.93 -3.36
N GLN A 98 -16.78 16.46 -4.49
CA GLN A 98 -16.17 17.50 -5.32
C GLN A 98 -14.84 17.09 -5.96
N ASP A 99 -14.93 16.64 -7.21
CA ASP A 99 -14.43 17.45 -8.34
C ASP A 99 -14.94 16.90 -9.68
N LYS A 100 -15.00 17.74 -10.72
CA LYS A 100 -15.33 17.32 -12.12
C LYS A 100 -14.16 16.55 -12.78
N GLN A 101 -13.49 15.69 -12.03
CA GLN A 101 -12.38 14.88 -12.53
C GLN A 101 -12.94 13.68 -13.30
N LYS A 102 -12.49 13.50 -14.55
CA LYS A 102 -12.94 12.46 -15.50
C LYS A 102 -12.40 11.05 -15.16
N GLY A 103 -12.27 10.71 -13.87
CA GLY A 103 -11.73 9.44 -13.39
C GLY A 103 -12.79 8.54 -12.71
N LEU A 104 -12.33 7.47 -12.05
CA LEU A 104 -13.13 6.54 -11.23
C LEU A 104 -14.13 7.25 -10.31
N MET A 105 -13.71 8.38 -9.74
CA MET A 105 -14.50 9.21 -8.84
C MET A 105 -15.74 9.85 -9.48
N GLY A 106 -15.70 10.13 -10.78
CA GLY A 106 -16.85 10.67 -11.52
C GLY A 106 -18.02 9.68 -11.61
N TYR A 107 -17.74 8.36 -11.57
CA TYR A 107 -18.77 7.32 -11.61
C TYR A 107 -19.45 7.12 -10.25
N LEU A 108 -18.81 7.51 -9.14
CA LEU A 108 -19.42 7.46 -7.81
C LEU A 108 -20.52 8.52 -7.62
N ILE A 109 -20.51 9.59 -8.42
CA ILE A 109 -21.63 10.54 -8.50
C ILE A 109 -22.92 9.80 -8.95
N GLN A 110 -22.79 8.73 -9.75
CA GLN A 110 -23.92 7.88 -10.18
C GLN A 110 -24.34 6.85 -9.13
N LEU A 111 -23.49 6.58 -8.14
CA LEU A 111 -23.82 5.75 -6.98
C LEU A 111 -24.64 6.50 -5.93
N TRP A 112 -24.81 7.81 -6.11
CA TRP A 112 -25.75 8.60 -5.34
C TRP A 112 -27.16 8.53 -5.92
N PRO A 113 -28.19 8.26 -5.10
CA PRO A 113 -29.56 8.54 -5.53
C PRO A 113 -29.67 10.05 -5.76
N PHE A 114 -30.13 10.45 -6.96
CA PHE A 114 -30.38 11.83 -7.38
C PHE A 114 -30.82 12.76 -6.23
N ALA A 115 -29.91 13.62 -5.75
CA ALA A 115 -30.22 14.75 -4.89
C ALA A 115 -30.58 16.02 -5.69
N LEU A 116 -31.04 15.84 -6.94
CA LEU A 116 -31.46 16.92 -7.84
C LEU A 116 -32.97 16.86 -8.10
N ILE A 117 -33.77 16.72 -7.04
CA ILE A 117 -35.12 17.27 -7.02
C ILE A 117 -35.25 18.05 -5.72
N ARG A 118 -35.11 19.37 -5.83
CA ARG A 118 -35.43 20.33 -4.78
C ARG A 118 -36.96 20.28 -4.58
N SER A 119 -37.47 19.35 -3.78
CA SER A 119 -38.85 19.37 -3.32
C SER A 119 -38.89 19.64 -1.82
N SER A 120 -39.41 20.81 -1.48
CA SER A 120 -39.69 21.27 -0.14
C SER A 120 -40.75 20.42 0.55
N PHE A 121 -40.41 19.26 1.09
CA PHE A 121 -41.29 18.57 2.06
C PHE A 121 -40.46 17.88 3.15
N SER A 122 -40.60 18.45 4.34
CA SER A 122 -40.39 17.93 5.69
C SER A 122 -39.88 16.48 5.87
N ASN A 123 -38.80 16.38 6.65
CA ASN A 123 -38.52 15.32 7.63
C ASN A 123 -38.90 13.89 7.21
N ILE A 124 -38.14 13.31 6.29
CA ILE A 124 -37.92 11.87 6.25
C ILE A 124 -36.41 11.66 6.30
N SER A 125 -35.95 11.11 7.41
CA SER A 125 -34.62 10.56 7.64
C SER A 125 -34.34 9.43 6.64
N LYS A 126 -34.05 9.79 5.39
CA LYS A 126 -33.49 8.85 4.41
C LYS A 126 -32.07 8.54 4.88
N LYS A 127 -31.90 7.40 5.56
CA LYS A 127 -30.61 6.75 5.71
C LYS A 127 -30.01 6.62 4.31
N GLN A 128 -29.03 7.45 4.01
CA GLN A 128 -28.17 7.24 2.85
C GLN A 128 -27.54 5.86 3.03
N SER A 129 -27.78 4.94 2.09
CA SER A 129 -27.04 3.68 2.00
C SER A 129 -25.64 4.02 1.48
N PHE A 130 -24.81 4.59 2.34
CA PHE A 130 -23.38 4.57 2.09
C PHE A 130 -22.93 3.11 2.13
N PRO A 131 -22.04 2.65 1.23
CA PRO A 131 -21.26 1.47 1.54
C PRO A 131 -20.62 1.68 2.92
N PRO A 132 -20.49 0.65 3.76
CA PRO A 132 -19.86 0.82 5.06
C PRO A 132 -18.53 1.55 4.86
N VAL A 133 -18.31 2.62 5.62
CA VAL A 133 -17.19 3.56 5.41
C VAL A 133 -15.82 2.85 5.56
N ASP A 134 -15.82 1.60 6.05
CA ASP A 134 -14.68 0.70 6.20
C ASP A 134 -14.63 -0.43 5.13
N SER A 135 -15.29 -0.28 3.98
CA SER A 135 -15.23 -1.28 2.90
C SER A 135 -13.93 -1.22 2.09
N ILE A 136 -13.53 -2.34 1.50
CA ILE A 136 -12.34 -2.45 0.64
C ILE A 136 -12.49 -1.58 -0.60
N MET A 137 -13.70 -1.51 -1.16
CA MET A 137 -14.03 -0.58 -2.23
C MET A 137 -13.71 0.87 -1.82
N SER A 138 -14.15 1.29 -0.64
CA SER A 138 -13.94 2.67 -0.17
C SER A 138 -12.46 2.98 -0.02
N TRP A 139 -11.68 2.03 0.51
CA TRP A 139 -10.24 2.15 0.66
C TRP A 139 -9.51 2.21 -0.69
N TYR A 140 -9.87 1.32 -1.64
CA TYR A 140 -9.32 1.33 -3.00
C TYR A 140 -9.54 2.69 -3.68
N LEU A 141 -10.76 3.22 -3.59
CA LEU A 141 -11.11 4.50 -4.20
C LEU A 141 -10.38 5.66 -3.53
N ALA A 142 -10.21 5.63 -2.21
CA ALA A 142 -9.42 6.64 -1.51
C ALA A 142 -7.97 6.68 -2.01
N LEU A 143 -7.35 5.51 -2.24
CA LEU A 143 -6.00 5.41 -2.81
C LEU A 143 -5.94 5.94 -4.24
N GLU A 144 -6.88 5.53 -5.12
CA GLU A 144 -6.95 6.02 -6.51
C GLU A 144 -7.17 7.54 -6.60
N SER A 145 -7.78 8.15 -5.57
CA SER A 145 -8.15 9.56 -5.60
C SER A 145 -6.97 10.54 -5.58
N GLY A 146 -5.80 10.10 -5.10
CA GLY A 146 -4.65 10.98 -4.87
C GLY A 146 -4.86 12.04 -3.77
N LYS A 147 -5.95 11.94 -3.01
CA LYS A 147 -6.21 12.81 -1.86
C LYS A 147 -5.81 12.14 -0.53
N PHE A 148 -5.69 10.81 -0.52
CA PHE A 148 -5.36 10.04 0.67
C PHE A 148 -3.85 9.85 0.76
N TRP A 149 -3.26 10.34 1.84
CA TRP A 149 -1.85 10.12 2.16
C TRP A 149 -1.74 8.90 3.06
N PHE A 150 -0.82 7.99 2.75
CA PHE A 150 -0.64 6.76 3.52
C PHE A 150 0.83 6.42 3.75
N PRO A 151 1.19 5.78 4.88
CA PRO A 151 2.56 5.41 5.18
C PRO A 151 3.03 4.26 4.28
N ALA A 152 4.22 4.43 3.70
CA ALA A 152 4.97 3.42 2.99
C ALA A 152 6.48 3.70 3.09
N GLN A 153 7.30 2.92 2.38
CA GLN A 153 8.73 3.19 2.26
C GLN A 153 9.18 3.39 0.82
N VAL A 154 10.15 4.29 0.65
CA VAL A 154 10.76 4.64 -0.64
C VAL A 154 12.22 4.20 -0.64
N TYR A 155 12.58 3.35 -1.60
CA TYR A 155 13.95 2.99 -1.90
C TYR A 155 14.71 4.16 -2.54
N ASN A 156 15.97 4.35 -2.12
CA ASN A 156 16.92 5.31 -2.70
C ASN A 156 16.28 6.71 -2.89
N ARG A 157 15.79 7.32 -1.80
CA ARG A 157 15.14 8.64 -1.74
C ARG A 157 15.84 9.74 -2.56
N GLU A 158 17.15 9.64 -2.74
CA GLU A 158 17.97 10.62 -3.45
C GLU A 158 18.37 10.16 -4.87
N ASN A 159 17.51 9.39 -5.54
CA ASN A 159 17.71 8.89 -6.91
C ASN A 159 19.10 8.27 -7.16
N GLY A 160 19.61 7.54 -6.16
CA GLY A 160 20.92 6.89 -6.26
C GLY A 160 22.12 7.81 -6.00
N HIS A 161 21.96 8.94 -5.32
CA HIS A 161 23.09 9.65 -4.74
C HIS A 161 23.97 8.66 -3.96
N ILE A 162 25.26 8.64 -4.31
CA ILE A 162 26.23 7.61 -3.98
C ILE A 162 26.21 7.22 -2.49
N GLY A 163 26.17 8.21 -1.58
CA GLY A 163 26.19 7.96 -0.14
C GLY A 163 24.92 7.31 0.46
N PHE A 164 23.84 7.19 -0.30
CA PHE A 164 22.55 6.70 0.17
C PHE A 164 22.03 5.53 -0.68
N MET A 165 22.89 4.88 -1.47
CA MET A 165 22.47 3.70 -2.21
C MET A 165 22.21 2.52 -1.29
N LEU A 166 21.27 1.67 -1.74
CA LEU A 166 20.79 0.53 -0.97
C LEU A 166 20.16 0.94 0.37
N SER A 167 19.46 2.09 0.36
CA SER A 167 18.71 2.60 1.49
C SER A 167 17.20 2.66 1.22
N CYS A 168 16.41 2.64 2.29
CA CYS A 168 14.95 2.75 2.24
C CYS A 168 14.45 3.63 3.39
N TYR A 169 13.50 4.54 3.11
CA TYR A 169 13.01 5.52 4.08
C TYR A 169 11.50 5.53 4.19
N ASP A 170 11.00 5.72 5.40
CA ASP A 170 9.57 5.97 5.63
C ASP A 170 9.13 7.29 5.00
N ALA A 171 7.97 7.27 4.36
CA ALA A 171 7.32 8.43 3.76
C ALA A 171 5.80 8.28 3.79
N GLU A 172 5.10 9.41 3.77
CA GLU A 172 3.69 9.42 3.39
C GLU A 172 3.60 9.53 1.87
N LEU A 173 2.80 8.67 1.24
CA LEU A 173 2.61 8.65 -0.20
C LEU A 173 1.23 9.13 -0.59
N SER A 174 1.16 9.87 -1.70
CA SER A 174 -0.08 10.16 -2.42
C SER A 174 0.06 9.78 -3.89
N TYR A 175 -0.96 9.16 -4.46
CA TYR A 175 -0.93 8.64 -5.83
C TYR A 175 -1.45 9.66 -6.85
N ASP A 176 -0.74 9.86 -7.95
CA ASP A 176 -1.23 10.62 -9.12
C ASP A 176 -1.62 9.64 -10.24
N GLN A 177 -2.93 9.47 -10.43
CA GLN A 177 -3.49 8.61 -11.48
C GLN A 177 -3.08 9.05 -12.90
N ARG A 178 -2.83 10.35 -13.12
CA ARG A 178 -2.53 10.88 -14.47
C ARG A 178 -1.14 10.47 -14.95
N THR A 179 -0.18 10.42 -14.04
CA THR A 179 1.21 10.07 -14.35
C THR A 179 1.56 8.63 -13.95
N ASP A 180 0.68 7.94 -13.22
CA ASP A 180 0.93 6.62 -12.63
C ASP A 180 2.17 6.61 -11.73
N THR A 181 2.29 7.66 -10.91
CA THR A 181 3.41 7.88 -9.98
C THR A 181 2.92 8.39 -8.63
N PHE A 182 3.84 8.58 -7.69
CA PHE A 182 3.55 9.05 -6.35
C PHE A 182 4.26 10.36 -6.03
N GLU A 183 3.62 11.15 -5.18
CA GLU A 183 4.28 12.14 -4.34
C GLU A 183 4.64 11.50 -3.01
N ALA A 184 5.90 11.60 -2.61
CA ALA A 184 6.40 11.11 -1.33
C ALA A 184 6.78 12.28 -0.42
N ARG A 185 6.14 12.37 0.74
CA ARG A 185 6.46 13.34 1.78
C ARG A 185 7.23 12.65 2.89
N TYR A 186 8.47 13.08 3.08
CA TYR A 186 9.33 12.53 4.12
C TYR A 186 9.10 13.23 5.46
N PRO A 187 9.27 12.51 6.59
CA PRO A 187 9.23 13.11 7.91
C PRO A 187 10.20 14.30 8.00
N PRO A 188 9.84 15.38 8.71
CA PRO A 188 10.74 16.51 8.92
C PRO A 188 11.94 16.09 9.79
N HIS A 189 13.06 16.79 9.63
CA HIS A 189 14.28 16.56 10.43
C HIS A 189 14.66 17.87 11.12
N GLY A 190 14.56 17.91 12.44
CA GLY A 190 14.83 19.11 13.24
C GLY A 190 14.00 20.32 12.80
N ARG A 191 14.65 21.41 12.39
CA ARG A 191 14.00 22.64 11.89
C ARG A 191 13.70 22.64 10.39
N ARG A 192 14.09 21.59 9.65
CA ARG A 192 13.86 21.52 8.20
C ARG A 192 12.44 21.06 7.92
N ALA A 193 11.80 21.72 6.96
CA ALA A 193 10.48 21.31 6.47
C ALA A 193 10.53 19.91 5.85
N SER A 194 9.39 19.23 5.83
CA SER A 194 9.23 17.95 5.13
C SER A 194 9.65 18.09 3.67
N ALA A 195 10.60 17.27 3.25
CA ALA A 195 10.96 17.17 1.84
C ALA A 195 9.85 16.44 1.09
N VAL A 196 9.53 16.91 -0.11
CA VAL A 196 8.60 16.25 -1.02
C VAL A 196 9.35 15.84 -2.27
N GLU A 197 9.23 14.57 -2.63
CA GLU A 197 9.72 14.01 -3.89
C GLU A 197 8.52 13.70 -4.77
N THR A 198 8.57 14.11 -6.03
CA THR A 198 7.50 13.87 -7.01
C THR A 198 7.95 12.86 -8.04
N GLY A 199 7.00 12.15 -8.65
CA GLY A 199 7.31 11.17 -9.70
C GLY A 199 7.94 9.87 -9.18
N VAL A 200 7.70 9.51 -7.92
CA VAL A 200 8.17 8.24 -7.37
C VAL A 200 7.42 7.09 -8.04
N THR A 201 8.16 6.13 -8.58
CA THR A 201 7.60 5.02 -9.36
C THR A 201 7.29 3.81 -8.48
N TRP A 202 6.35 2.96 -8.93
CA TRP A 202 5.94 1.75 -8.21
C TRP A 202 7.10 0.81 -7.85
N ASP A 203 8.13 0.71 -8.69
CA ASP A 203 9.29 -0.16 -8.43
C ASP A 203 10.13 0.30 -7.22
N ARG A 204 10.08 1.58 -6.86
CA ARG A 204 10.80 2.15 -5.71
C ARG A 204 10.05 2.08 -4.40
N LEU A 205 8.87 1.47 -4.37
CA LEU A 205 8.01 1.44 -3.19
C LEU A 205 7.94 0.05 -2.55
N ARG A 206 7.77 0.03 -1.23
CA ARG A 206 7.31 -1.15 -0.49
C ARG A 206 6.45 -0.74 0.69
N ALA A 207 5.64 -1.67 1.18
CA ALA A 207 5.02 -1.52 2.50
C ALA A 207 6.11 -1.48 3.59
N PRO A 208 5.90 -0.75 4.71
CA PRO A 208 6.83 -0.77 5.83
C PRO A 208 6.95 -2.19 6.40
N PRO A 209 8.16 -2.74 6.55
CA PRO A 209 8.37 -4.12 7.00
C PRO A 209 8.10 -4.28 8.50
N VAL A 210 8.19 -3.20 9.26
CA VAL A 210 7.98 -3.16 10.70
C VAL A 210 7.04 -2.03 11.05
N ASP A 211 6.31 -2.22 12.16
CA ASP A 211 5.38 -1.26 12.70
C ASP A 211 6.03 -0.44 13.82
N THR A 212 7.14 0.20 13.51
CA THR A 212 7.92 1.01 14.44
C THR A 212 7.97 2.43 13.92
N SER A 213 7.89 3.42 14.82
CA SER A 213 8.06 4.82 14.44
C SER A 213 9.40 5.01 13.74
N PRO A 214 9.50 5.88 12.71
CA PRO A 214 10.77 6.18 12.05
C PRO A 214 11.83 6.74 13.01
N HIS A 215 11.44 7.22 14.20
CA HIS A 215 12.36 7.78 15.21
C HIS A 215 12.75 6.78 16.30
N ASP A 216 12.09 5.62 16.32
CA ASP A 216 12.31 4.60 17.34
C ASP A 216 13.24 3.51 16.80
N LEU A 217 14.15 3.07 17.67
CA LEU A 217 15.06 1.99 17.35
C LEU A 217 14.29 0.66 17.32
N HIS A 218 14.41 -0.07 16.22
CA HIS A 218 13.86 -1.40 16.06
C HIS A 218 14.58 -2.40 16.99
N VAL A 219 13.80 -3.15 17.77
CA VAL A 219 14.30 -4.19 18.67
C VAL A 219 14.68 -5.41 17.84
N SER A 220 15.98 -5.70 17.76
CA SER A 220 16.52 -6.79 16.94
C SER A 220 16.35 -8.14 17.66
N ASP A 221 15.48 -9.00 17.15
CA ASP A 221 15.25 -10.36 17.66
C ASP A 221 16.06 -11.44 16.90
N CYS A 222 16.58 -11.11 15.73
CA CYS A 222 17.24 -12.03 14.82
C CYS A 222 18.76 -12.19 15.02
N LEU A 223 19.38 -11.44 15.94
CA LEU A 223 20.85 -11.35 16.05
C LEU A 223 21.52 -12.71 16.28
N ASN A 224 20.89 -13.62 17.02
CA ASN A 224 21.46 -14.95 17.28
C ASN A 224 21.34 -15.91 16.10
N GLU A 225 20.49 -15.61 15.11
CA GLU A 225 20.22 -16.48 13.96
C GLU A 225 21.02 -16.09 12.71
N LEU A 226 21.64 -14.91 12.73
CA LEU A 226 22.39 -14.36 11.61
C LEU A 226 23.70 -15.12 11.38
N LYS A 227 23.87 -15.66 10.18
CA LYS A 227 25.04 -16.42 9.72
C LYS A 227 25.73 -15.69 8.58
N PRO A 228 27.05 -15.88 8.38
CA PRO A 228 27.72 -15.36 7.20
C PRO A 228 26.98 -15.70 5.91
N GLY A 229 26.79 -14.70 5.05
CA GLY A 229 26.02 -14.80 3.81
C GLY A 229 24.53 -14.45 3.93
N ASP A 230 23.98 -14.36 5.15
CA ASP A 230 22.61 -13.88 5.36
C ASP A 230 22.49 -12.40 4.97
N GLN A 231 21.35 -12.03 4.39
CA GLN A 231 21.03 -10.63 4.08
C GLN A 231 20.31 -9.99 5.26
N PHE A 232 20.61 -8.72 5.51
CA PHE A 232 19.99 -7.97 6.60
C PHE A 232 19.70 -6.53 6.16
N GLU A 233 18.87 -5.86 6.94
CA GLU A 233 18.82 -4.40 6.97
C GLU A 233 19.16 -3.88 8.36
N ILE A 234 19.84 -2.74 8.42
CA ILE A 234 20.13 -2.02 9.65
C ILE A 234 19.57 -0.62 9.60
N GLN A 235 19.02 -0.15 10.71
CA GLN A 235 18.64 1.24 10.89
C GLN A 235 19.89 2.11 11.03
N TRP A 236 19.95 3.20 10.27
CA TRP A 236 20.96 4.25 10.41
C TRP A 236 20.31 5.64 10.36
N ARG A 237 20.84 6.59 11.13
CA ARG A 237 20.47 8.01 11.09
C ARG A 237 21.71 8.88 11.25
N ARG A 238 21.69 10.06 10.64
CA ARG A 238 22.83 11.00 10.71
C ARG A 238 23.04 11.57 12.11
N ASN A 239 21.95 11.94 12.79
CA ASN A 239 21.97 12.41 14.17
C ASN A 239 20.59 12.15 14.81
N LYS A 240 20.44 12.47 16.10
CA LYS A 240 19.23 12.16 16.87
C LYS A 240 17.97 12.93 16.45
N GLU A 241 18.10 14.00 15.65
CA GLU A 241 16.96 14.73 15.07
C GLU A 241 16.46 14.10 13.76
N PHE A 242 17.22 13.19 13.16
CA PHE A 242 16.82 12.50 11.94
C PHE A 242 16.09 11.19 12.27
N PRO A 243 15.04 10.85 11.49
CA PRO A 243 14.49 9.50 11.50
C PRO A 243 15.53 8.51 10.96
N TYR A 244 15.40 7.26 11.38
CA TYR A 244 16.14 6.15 10.78
C TYR A 244 15.66 5.89 9.35
N GLY A 245 16.62 5.57 8.48
CA GLY A 245 16.35 4.78 7.29
C GLY A 245 16.90 3.36 7.47
N TRP A 246 16.62 2.49 6.51
CA TRP A 246 17.10 1.11 6.48
C TRP A 246 18.17 0.94 5.41
N TRP A 247 19.31 0.35 5.78
CA TRP A 247 20.41 0.05 4.87
C TRP A 247 20.58 -1.45 4.72
N TYR A 248 20.64 -1.90 3.47
CA TYR A 248 20.88 -3.30 3.14
C TYR A 248 22.36 -3.66 3.31
N GLY A 249 22.61 -4.85 3.84
CA GLY A 249 23.94 -5.45 3.94
C GLY A 249 23.91 -6.97 3.92
N VAL A 250 25.10 -7.56 4.01
CA VAL A 250 25.31 -9.02 4.08
C VAL A 250 26.18 -9.32 5.28
N VAL A 251 25.84 -10.37 6.03
CA VAL A 251 26.64 -10.81 7.17
C VAL A 251 27.98 -11.35 6.66
N GLY A 252 29.07 -10.77 7.16
CA GLY A 252 30.44 -11.16 6.81
C GLY A 252 31.01 -12.27 7.69
N HIS A 253 32.21 -12.70 7.35
CA HIS A 253 33.02 -13.58 8.20
C HIS A 253 33.92 -12.76 9.14
N LEU A 254 34.27 -13.32 10.30
CA LEU A 254 35.31 -12.77 11.16
C LEU A 254 36.66 -12.73 10.42
N GLU A 255 37.53 -11.77 10.75
CA GLU A 255 38.86 -11.66 10.13
C GLU A 255 39.73 -12.90 10.32
N THR A 256 39.50 -13.64 11.40
CA THR A 256 40.19 -14.90 11.71
C THR A 256 39.62 -16.12 10.99
N CYS A 257 38.55 -15.96 10.21
CA CYS A 257 37.91 -17.04 9.45
C CYS A 257 38.27 -16.92 7.98
N ASP A 258 38.68 -18.04 7.38
CA ASP A 258 39.03 -18.17 5.96
C ASP A 258 37.80 -18.29 5.03
N GLY A 259 36.60 -18.37 5.60
CA GLY A 259 35.34 -18.52 4.86
C GLY A 259 35.00 -19.96 4.47
N ASP A 260 35.76 -20.97 4.94
CA ASP A 260 35.43 -22.37 4.65
C ASP A 260 34.11 -22.79 5.34
N ALA A 261 33.13 -23.20 4.54
CA ALA A 261 31.81 -23.58 5.01
C ALA A 261 31.83 -24.77 5.99
N ASN A 262 32.85 -25.64 5.93
CA ASN A 262 32.95 -26.83 6.77
C ASN A 262 33.48 -26.53 8.19
N TYR A 263 34.24 -25.45 8.35
CA TYR A 263 34.92 -25.11 9.60
C TYR A 263 34.56 -23.73 10.16
N CYS A 264 33.71 -22.97 9.46
CA CYS A 264 33.25 -21.66 9.91
C CYS A 264 32.47 -21.74 11.23
N ARG A 265 32.97 -21.04 12.26
CA ARG A 265 32.31 -20.87 13.57
C ARG A 265 31.91 -19.42 13.85
N CYS A 266 31.79 -18.59 12.82
CA CYS A 266 31.42 -17.17 12.98
C CYS A 266 30.00 -16.99 13.56
N HIS A 267 29.13 -17.97 13.36
CA HIS A 267 27.78 -17.96 13.93
C HIS A 267 27.78 -18.11 15.46
N ASP A 268 28.74 -18.87 16.01
CA ASP A 268 28.81 -19.16 17.45
C ASP A 268 29.59 -18.09 18.22
N ASN A 269 30.18 -17.13 17.51
CA ASN A 269 30.88 -16.01 18.10
C ASN A 269 29.89 -14.90 18.47
N ASP A 270 30.11 -14.27 19.62
CA ASP A 270 29.31 -13.13 20.10
C ASP A 270 29.46 -11.90 19.18
N THR A 271 30.54 -11.80 18.40
CA THR A 271 30.75 -10.73 17.43
C THR A 271 30.13 -11.08 16.07
N LEU A 272 29.20 -10.25 15.62
CA LEU A 272 28.59 -10.29 14.30
C LEU A 272 29.24 -9.26 13.39
N VAL A 273 29.65 -9.68 12.19
CA VAL A 273 30.24 -8.80 11.17
C VAL A 273 29.18 -8.39 10.17
N LEU A 274 29.03 -7.08 9.96
CA LEU A 274 28.09 -6.50 9.01
C LEU A 274 28.88 -5.90 7.85
N GLU A 275 28.61 -6.36 6.62
CA GLU A 275 29.28 -5.89 5.41
C GLU A 275 28.33 -5.17 4.46
N PHE A 276 28.80 -4.03 3.98
CA PHE A 276 28.16 -3.16 3.00
C PHE A 276 28.99 -3.21 1.72
N ASN A 277 28.76 -4.26 0.93
CA ASN A 277 29.57 -4.58 -0.25
C ASN A 277 29.41 -3.60 -1.42
N GLN A 278 28.53 -2.62 -1.30
CA GLN A 278 28.47 -1.46 -2.21
C GLN A 278 29.69 -0.54 -2.06
N TYR A 279 30.39 -0.56 -0.92
CA TYR A 279 31.58 0.27 -0.70
C TYR A 279 32.88 -0.47 -1.02
N THR A 280 33.91 0.27 -1.43
CA THR A 280 35.24 -0.24 -1.76
C THR A 280 35.98 -0.77 -0.52
N ARG A 281 36.96 -1.66 -0.74
CA ARG A 281 37.64 -2.38 0.36
C ARG A 281 38.30 -1.48 1.41
N GLY A 282 38.72 -0.27 1.04
CA GLY A 282 39.35 0.69 1.95
C GLY A 282 38.36 1.64 2.64
N SER A 283 37.08 1.59 2.29
CA SER A 283 36.08 2.49 2.84
C SER A 283 35.76 2.15 4.29
N ARG A 284 35.75 3.17 5.16
CA ARG A 284 35.34 3.02 6.56
C ARG A 284 33.89 2.58 6.72
N TRP A 285 33.06 2.78 5.69
CA TRP A 285 31.64 2.43 5.67
C TRP A 285 31.38 0.97 5.25
N ARG A 286 32.40 0.26 4.79
CA ARG A 286 32.23 -1.08 4.22
C ARG A 286 31.93 -2.14 5.27
N ARG A 287 32.46 -1.99 6.48
CA ARG A 287 32.40 -3.04 7.50
C ARG A 287 32.21 -2.42 8.87
N THR A 288 31.31 -3.01 9.66
CA THR A 288 31.22 -2.77 11.10
C THR A 288 31.01 -4.10 11.83
N THR A 289 31.13 -4.07 13.15
CA THR A 289 30.94 -5.22 14.03
C THR A 289 29.99 -4.86 15.15
N VAL A 290 29.07 -5.76 15.48
CA VAL A 290 28.11 -5.59 16.58
C VAL A 290 28.11 -6.81 17.51
N SER A 291 27.74 -6.62 18.78
CA SER A 291 27.61 -7.71 19.75
C SER A 291 26.25 -8.38 19.64
N ARG A 292 26.18 -9.71 19.53
CA ARG A 292 24.89 -10.44 19.52
C ARG A 292 24.12 -10.35 20.84
N LYS A 293 24.83 -10.17 21.97
CA LYS A 293 24.25 -10.21 23.33
C LYS A 293 23.88 -8.83 23.86
N ASP A 294 24.71 -7.84 23.58
CA ASP A 294 24.63 -6.51 24.22
C ASP A 294 24.33 -5.40 23.21
N HIS A 295 23.82 -5.74 22.01
CA HIS A 295 23.59 -4.77 20.95
C HIS A 295 22.64 -3.64 21.38
N ARG A 296 23.04 -2.40 21.07
CA ARG A 296 22.23 -1.19 21.26
C ARG A 296 22.46 -0.25 20.09
N GLU A 297 21.85 0.93 20.11
CA GLU A 297 22.28 1.98 19.20
C GLU A 297 23.76 2.32 19.47
N GLU A 298 24.58 2.20 18.44
CA GLU A 298 25.98 2.54 18.40
C GLU A 298 26.21 3.72 17.43
N GLY A 299 27.41 4.31 17.48
CA GLY A 299 27.79 5.41 16.60
C GLY A 299 27.94 6.76 17.32
N ASN A 300 28.12 7.81 16.51
CA ASN A 300 28.47 9.15 16.99
C ASN A 300 28.01 10.23 15.98
N GLU A 301 28.17 11.50 16.32
CA GLU A 301 27.73 12.62 15.45
C GLU A 301 28.54 12.75 14.14
N ALA A 302 29.74 12.17 14.05
CA ALA A 302 30.57 12.20 12.84
C ALA A 302 30.18 11.11 11.84
N ASP A 303 29.81 9.93 12.33
CA ASP A 303 29.54 8.73 11.51
C ASP A 303 28.05 8.36 11.47
N GLY A 304 27.22 9.05 12.24
CA GLY A 304 25.82 8.71 12.47
C GLY A 304 25.66 7.60 13.49
N PHE A 305 24.40 7.29 13.76
CA PHE A 305 23.97 6.29 14.72
C PHE A 305 23.28 5.13 14.00
N TYR A 306 23.56 3.90 14.41
CA TYR A 306 22.97 2.70 13.85
C TYR A 306 22.65 1.67 14.93
N GLY A 307 21.69 0.78 14.68
CA GLY A 307 21.42 -0.28 15.65
C GLY A 307 20.37 -1.28 15.23
N GLY A 308 19.15 -0.87 14.96
CA GLY A 308 18.05 -1.81 14.73
C GLY A 308 18.30 -2.69 13.51
N ILE A 309 18.54 -3.98 13.71
CA ILE A 309 18.85 -4.96 12.67
C ILE A 309 17.67 -5.91 12.47
N ARG A 310 17.31 -6.15 11.22
CA ARG A 310 16.38 -7.21 10.81
C ARG A 310 17.01 -8.14 9.79
N LYS A 311 16.72 -9.42 9.89
CA LYS A 311 17.12 -10.43 8.91
C LYS A 311 16.15 -10.43 7.73
N LEU A 312 16.68 -10.51 6.51
CA LEU A 312 15.88 -10.64 5.30
C LEU A 312 15.76 -12.12 4.91
N CYS A 313 14.55 -12.66 4.95
CA CYS A 313 14.27 -14.04 4.55
C CYS A 313 13.54 -14.14 3.19
N GLY A 314 12.85 -13.07 2.78
CA GLY A 314 12.02 -13.06 1.58
C GLY A 314 12.84 -12.97 0.30
N LYS A 315 12.68 -13.94 -0.60
CA LYS A 315 13.36 -13.94 -1.91
C LYS A 315 13.03 -12.71 -2.75
N GLU A 316 11.79 -12.24 -2.70
CA GLU A 316 11.34 -11.05 -3.44
C GLU A 316 12.03 -9.79 -2.94
N GLU A 317 12.10 -9.60 -1.62
CA GLU A 317 12.75 -8.46 -0.99
C GLU A 317 14.26 -8.43 -1.26
N ILE A 318 14.94 -9.58 -1.13
CA ILE A 318 16.36 -9.71 -1.49
C ILE A 318 16.58 -9.43 -2.99
N SER A 319 15.68 -9.90 -3.85
CA SER A 319 15.76 -9.66 -5.29
C SER A 319 15.56 -8.18 -5.62
N MET A 320 14.71 -7.47 -4.87
CA MET A 320 14.53 -6.03 -5.03
C MET A 320 15.83 -5.28 -4.71
N TRP A 321 16.50 -5.61 -3.60
CA TRP A 321 17.79 -5.01 -3.28
C TRP A 321 18.87 -5.28 -4.31
N LYS A 322 18.92 -6.51 -4.86
CA LYS A 322 19.84 -6.86 -5.95
C LYS A 322 19.59 -6.08 -7.23
N LYS A 323 18.33 -5.73 -7.54
CA LYS A 323 18.01 -4.87 -8.69
C LYS A 323 18.45 -3.42 -8.49
N LEU A 324 18.48 -2.96 -7.25
CA LEU A 324 18.92 -1.61 -6.86
C LEU A 324 20.45 -1.53 -6.65
N TRP A 325 21.16 -2.62 -6.91
CA TRP A 325 22.60 -2.68 -6.72
C TRP A 325 23.31 -1.69 -7.65
N PRO A 326 24.30 -0.92 -7.15
CA PRO A 326 25.01 0.03 -7.99
C PRO A 326 25.85 -0.66 -9.06
N ALA A 327 25.95 -0.02 -10.23
CA ALA A 327 26.78 -0.51 -11.33
C ALA A 327 28.29 -0.48 -11.01
N GLU A 328 28.71 0.45 -10.14
CA GLU A 328 30.09 0.65 -9.72
C GLU A 328 30.20 0.65 -8.19
N ALA A 329 31.34 0.19 -7.67
CA ALA A 329 31.61 0.22 -6.23
C ALA A 329 31.93 1.66 -5.78
N LEU A 330 31.45 2.03 -4.60
CA LEU A 330 31.55 3.39 -4.05
C LEU A 330 32.80 3.57 -3.22
N GLU A 331 33.50 4.69 -3.40
CA GLU A 331 34.69 5.05 -2.61
C GLU A 331 34.38 5.27 -1.12
#